data_AF-A3BPE0-F1
#
_entry.id   AF-A3BPE0-F1
#
_cell.length_a   1.000
_cell.length_b   1.000
_cell.length_c   1.000
_cell.angle_alpha   90.00
_cell.angle_beta   90.00
_cell.angle_gamma   90.00
#
_symmetry.space_group_name_H-M   'P 1'
#
loop_
_entity.id
_entity.type
_entity.pdbx_description
1 polymer ?
#
loop_
_entity_poly.entity_id
_entity_poly.type
_entity_poly.pdbx_seq_one_letter_code
_entity_poly.pdbx_strand_id
1 'polypeptide(L)'
;MPPTKKDKGKEKIKEPKPSDDFYLDLGDLPKSYANLMKDIPRRLEEIIKAEAPSTSKGKKLFKKISGKLYTAQSGTFLVHLTPDKDTADSGRVSLLFRWKDLYFEGFYSKGIWFRLQDFQAELPPQSQLPYAAKGGKGVVILSIESNYAGIGGNTIYMGSDAFDKCLKAMLRAPDLEGHRLYSVLKSNRVLAVPVVGISEPLRFPQFQEWVLSTLSPPPTDADHSSSSDDPSPGTDAAESYSAGMGTGRDKKVPEKFSFYFTKWGTLSEGLLNNSVPEEFSTMSIDEMAALLGILRWMEGMSLPAPRSGTHDSEASSSRPSRATKGKHNTSK
;
A
#
# COMPACT_ATOMS: atom_id res chain seq x y z
N MET A 1 -54.91 -29.81 15.31
CA MET A 1 -53.91 -29.24 14.38
C MET A 1 -52.77 -28.66 15.20
N PRO A 2 -51.52 -29.11 15.03
CA PRO A 2 -50.40 -28.51 15.72
C PRO A 2 -50.04 -27.16 15.09
N PRO A 3 -49.56 -26.18 15.88
CA PRO A 3 -49.29 -24.84 15.42
C PRO A 3 -48.04 -24.77 14.53
N THR A 4 -48.13 -23.90 13.54
CA THR A 4 -47.15 -23.60 12.49
C THR A 4 -45.80 -23.14 13.04
N LYS A 5 -44.73 -23.63 12.39
CA LYS A 5 -43.34 -23.26 12.66
C LYS A 5 -43.17 -21.75 12.55
N LYS A 6 -42.65 -21.13 13.62
CA LYS A 6 -42.16 -19.75 13.63
C LYS A 6 -41.03 -19.62 12.61
N ASP A 7 -41.18 -18.67 11.69
CA ASP A 7 -40.11 -18.21 10.81
C ASP A 7 -38.90 -17.78 11.66
N LYS A 8 -37.76 -18.46 11.44
CA LYS A 8 -36.48 -18.02 11.97
C LYS A 8 -36.11 -16.71 11.26
N GLY A 9 -35.96 -15.65 12.05
CA GLY A 9 -35.53 -14.34 11.57
C GLY A 9 -34.28 -14.46 10.70
N LYS A 10 -34.33 -13.87 9.51
CA LYS A 10 -33.14 -13.64 8.69
C LYS A 10 -32.18 -12.80 9.49
N GLU A 11 -31.05 -13.37 9.91
CA GLU A 11 -29.90 -12.58 10.34
C GLU A 11 -29.62 -11.55 9.25
N LYS A 12 -29.67 -10.27 9.60
CA LYS A 12 -29.22 -9.21 8.71
C LYS A 12 -27.73 -9.43 8.48
N ILE A 13 -27.37 -9.92 7.31
CA ILE A 13 -25.98 -9.99 6.86
C ILE A 13 -25.41 -8.57 7.02
N LYS A 14 -24.46 -8.41 7.93
CA LYS A 14 -23.82 -7.12 8.19
C LYS A 14 -22.99 -6.78 6.96
N GLU A 15 -23.29 -5.65 6.33
CA GLU A 15 -22.53 -5.18 5.17
C GLU A 15 -21.05 -4.95 5.56
N PRO A 16 -20.09 -5.27 4.68
CA PRO A 16 -18.67 -5.03 4.93
C PRO A 16 -18.41 -3.56 5.26
N LYS A 17 -17.36 -3.30 6.06
CA LYS A 17 -16.92 -1.92 6.29
C LYS A 17 -16.39 -1.31 4.98
N PRO A 18 -16.60 -0.01 4.73
CA PRO A 18 -15.92 0.70 3.65
C PRO A 18 -14.41 0.54 3.73
N SER A 19 -13.78 0.45 2.56
CA SER A 19 -12.33 0.53 2.43
C SER A 19 -11.85 1.98 2.58
N ASP A 20 -10.62 2.18 3.05
CA ASP A 20 -10.00 3.51 2.97
C ASP A 20 -9.62 3.84 1.51
N ASP A 21 -9.88 5.05 1.04
CA ASP A 21 -9.61 5.46 -0.35
C ASP A 21 -8.32 6.29 -0.46
N PHE A 22 -7.46 5.91 -1.41
CA PHE A 22 -6.28 6.66 -1.82
C PHE A 22 -6.27 6.86 -3.33
N TYR A 23 -5.56 7.89 -3.80
CA TYR A 23 -5.56 8.28 -5.21
C TYR A 23 -4.13 8.33 -5.74
N LEU A 24 -3.96 7.83 -6.97
CA LEU A 24 -2.74 7.87 -7.74
C LEU A 24 -3.05 8.49 -9.11
N ASP A 25 -2.73 9.77 -9.23
CA ASP A 25 -2.87 10.58 -10.43
C ASP A 25 -1.67 10.32 -11.35
N LEU A 26 -1.91 9.76 -12.53
CA LEU A 26 -0.88 9.46 -13.51
C LEU A 26 -0.37 10.70 -14.26
N GLY A 27 -1.12 11.80 -14.27
CA GLY A 27 -0.74 13.08 -14.89
C GLY A 27 0.32 13.84 -14.09
N ASP A 28 0.37 13.61 -12.77
CA ASP A 28 1.45 14.08 -11.87
C ASP A 28 2.00 12.89 -11.05
N LEU A 29 2.34 11.81 -11.77
CA LEU A 29 2.68 10.52 -11.17
C LEU A 29 3.78 10.59 -10.09
N PRO A 30 4.94 11.26 -10.29
CA PRO A 30 5.99 11.28 -9.28
C PRO A 30 5.52 11.89 -7.95
N LYS A 31 4.79 13.01 -8.01
CA LYS A 31 4.28 13.70 -6.83
C LYS A 31 3.15 12.93 -6.18
N SER A 32 2.20 12.46 -6.98
CA SER A 32 1.05 11.68 -6.50
C SER A 32 1.51 10.39 -5.82
N TYR A 33 2.49 9.71 -6.42
CA TYR A 33 3.12 8.53 -5.85
C TYR A 33 3.83 8.84 -4.52
N ALA A 34 4.61 9.92 -4.45
CA ALA A 34 5.28 10.34 -3.21
C ALA A 34 4.28 10.63 -2.08
N ASN A 35 3.10 11.18 -2.41
CA ASN A 35 2.02 11.40 -1.44
C ASN A 35 1.37 10.09 -1.02
N LEU A 36 1.05 9.21 -1.97
CA LEU A 36 0.50 7.87 -1.70
C LEU A 36 1.34 7.10 -0.70
N MET A 37 2.67 7.08 -0.90
CA MET A 37 3.63 6.41 -0.03
C MET A 37 3.75 7.03 1.37
N LYS A 38 3.24 8.24 1.59
CA LYS A 38 3.14 8.88 2.92
C LYS A 38 1.77 8.68 3.54
N ASP A 39 0.72 8.76 2.75
CA ASP A 39 -0.66 8.73 3.21
C ASP A 39 -1.10 7.34 3.67
N ILE A 40 -0.70 6.28 2.95
CA ILE A 40 -1.01 4.91 3.36
C ILE A 40 -0.41 4.60 4.74
N PRO A 41 0.90 4.80 5.01
CA PRO A 41 1.46 4.59 6.35
C PRO A 41 0.82 5.47 7.43
N ARG A 42 0.50 6.73 7.11
CA ARG A 42 -0.17 7.64 8.06
C ARG A 42 -1.52 7.08 8.49
N ARG A 43 -2.33 6.63 7.54
CA ARG A 43 -3.63 6.02 7.82
C ARG A 43 -3.49 4.68 8.54
N LEU A 44 -2.53 3.85 8.16
CA LEU A 44 -2.24 2.61 8.86
C LEU A 44 -1.90 2.86 10.33
N GLU A 45 -1.12 3.90 10.64
CA GLU A 45 -0.79 4.27 12.02
C GLU A 45 -2.05 4.62 12.85
N GLU A 46 -3.03 5.29 12.25
CA GLU A 46 -4.33 5.56 12.89
C GLU A 46 -5.10 4.28 13.18
N ILE A 47 -5.15 3.36 12.20
CA ILE A 47 -5.84 2.07 12.33
C ILE A 47 -5.22 1.25 13.46
N ILE A 48 -3.90 1.05 13.46
CA ILE A 48 -3.24 0.22 14.47
C ILE A 48 -3.29 0.86 15.87
N LYS A 49 -3.33 2.21 15.98
CA LYS A 49 -3.59 2.89 17.25
C LYS A 49 -4.99 2.60 17.77
N ALA A 50 -5.98 2.53 16.88
CA ALA A 50 -7.35 2.16 17.24
C ALA A 50 -7.47 0.68 17.63
N GLU A 51 -6.77 -0.21 16.93
CA GLU A 51 -6.73 -1.66 17.21
C GLU A 51 -5.92 -2.01 18.47
N ALA A 52 -4.98 -1.15 18.89
CA ALA A 52 -4.12 -1.43 20.02
C ALA A 52 -4.92 -1.73 21.31
N PRO A 53 -4.45 -2.68 22.14
CA PRO A 53 -5.09 -2.97 23.40
C PRO A 53 -5.04 -1.76 24.33
N SER A 54 -6.04 -1.64 25.19
CA SER A 54 -6.11 -0.60 26.21
C SER A 54 -5.73 -1.17 27.58
N THR A 55 -5.03 -0.37 28.38
CA THR A 55 -4.88 -0.61 29.82
C THR A 55 -6.24 -0.55 30.52
N SER A 56 -6.31 -1.01 31.78
CA SER A 56 -7.51 -0.87 32.63
C SER A 56 -7.99 0.58 32.80
N LYS A 57 -7.12 1.57 32.56
CA LYS A 57 -7.43 3.00 32.58
C LYS A 57 -7.76 3.57 31.19
N GLY A 58 -7.99 2.73 30.18
CA GLY A 58 -8.36 3.13 28.82
C GLY A 58 -7.21 3.63 27.93
N LYS A 59 -5.97 3.70 28.42
CA LYS A 59 -4.80 4.14 27.62
C LYS A 59 -4.40 3.06 26.61
N LYS A 60 -4.33 3.41 25.33
CA LYS A 60 -3.85 2.55 24.24
C LYS A 60 -2.36 2.22 24.38
N LEU A 61 -2.00 0.96 24.12
CA LEU A 61 -0.64 0.40 24.22
C LEU A 61 0.07 0.33 22.86
N PHE A 62 -0.20 1.29 21.97
CA PHE A 62 0.47 1.35 20.67
C PHE A 62 1.97 1.63 20.83
N LYS A 63 2.80 0.89 20.10
CA LYS A 63 4.24 1.14 19.99
C LYS A 63 4.77 0.67 18.63
N LYS A 64 5.68 1.45 18.03
CA LYS A 64 6.44 1.03 16.86
C LYS A 64 7.53 0.01 17.23
N ILE A 65 7.84 -0.93 16.34
CA ILE A 65 8.85 -1.96 16.57
C ILE A 65 10.08 -1.59 15.75
N SER A 66 11.19 -1.31 16.44
CA SER A 66 12.40 -0.72 15.82
C SER A 66 12.09 0.52 14.97
N GLY A 67 11.16 1.36 15.45
CA GLY A 67 10.70 2.56 14.73
C GLY A 67 9.73 2.31 13.58
N LYS A 68 9.36 1.06 13.29
CA LYS A 68 8.49 0.67 12.17
C LYS A 68 7.04 0.42 12.58
N LEU A 69 6.15 0.66 11.62
CA LEU A 69 4.74 0.25 11.71
C LEU A 69 4.63 -1.26 11.44
N TYR A 70 3.50 -1.84 11.83
CA TYR A 70 3.12 -3.20 11.46
C TYR A 70 1.73 -3.17 10.81
N THR A 71 1.40 -4.22 10.05
CA THR A 71 0.10 -4.35 9.38
C THR A 71 -1.06 -4.43 10.37
N ALA A 72 -2.24 -3.98 9.95
CA ALA A 72 -3.45 -4.07 10.78
C ALA A 72 -3.96 -5.51 10.90
N GLN A 73 -4.93 -5.76 11.78
CA GLN A 73 -5.51 -7.10 11.90
C GLN A 73 -6.49 -7.45 10.77
N SER A 74 -7.18 -6.45 10.23
CA SER A 74 -8.23 -6.67 9.23
C SER A 74 -8.50 -5.43 8.39
N GLY A 75 -9.43 -5.56 7.43
CA GLY A 75 -9.86 -4.46 6.56
C GLY A 75 -9.06 -4.36 5.27
N THR A 76 -9.50 -3.42 4.43
CA THR A 76 -9.02 -3.21 3.08
C THR A 76 -8.86 -1.72 2.79
N PHE A 77 -8.06 -1.42 1.78
CA PHE A 77 -7.95 -0.08 1.21
C PHE A 77 -7.94 -0.15 -0.31
N LEU A 78 -8.33 0.96 -0.92
CA LEU A 78 -8.40 1.15 -2.35
C LEU A 78 -7.34 2.14 -2.79
N VAL A 79 -6.66 1.84 -3.90
CA VAL A 79 -5.86 2.83 -4.62
C VAL A 79 -6.50 3.06 -5.98
N HIS A 80 -6.98 4.27 -6.19
CA HIS A 80 -7.60 4.70 -7.43
C HIS A 80 -6.57 5.22 -8.40
N LEU A 81 -6.38 4.54 -9.52
CA LEU A 81 -5.56 5.01 -10.63
C LEU A 81 -6.43 5.88 -11.54
N THR A 82 -5.99 7.12 -11.77
CA THR A 82 -6.65 8.06 -12.69
C THR A 82 -5.66 8.61 -13.72
N PRO A 83 -6.07 8.82 -14.99
CA PRO A 83 -5.25 9.47 -16.00
C PRO A 83 -4.75 10.85 -15.56
N ASP A 84 -5.64 11.63 -14.93
CA ASP A 84 -5.36 12.91 -14.30
C ASP A 84 -6.23 13.11 -13.05
N LYS A 85 -5.97 14.17 -12.27
CA LYS A 85 -6.75 14.53 -11.06
C LYS A 85 -8.23 14.86 -11.30
N ASP A 86 -8.60 15.23 -12.53
CA ASP A 86 -9.94 15.73 -12.87
C ASP A 86 -10.77 14.67 -13.62
N THR A 87 -10.25 13.45 -13.75
CA THR A 87 -10.89 12.38 -14.52
C THR A 87 -12.17 11.90 -13.84
N ALA A 88 -13.26 11.85 -14.62
CA ALA A 88 -14.51 11.24 -14.19
C ALA A 88 -14.36 9.73 -13.87
N ASP A 89 -15.29 9.19 -13.08
CA ASP A 89 -15.26 7.79 -12.62
C ASP A 89 -15.07 6.75 -13.74
N SER A 90 -15.51 7.03 -14.97
CA SER A 90 -15.37 6.14 -16.12
C SER A 90 -13.92 5.92 -16.59
N GLY A 91 -13.01 6.84 -16.26
CA GLY A 91 -11.58 6.73 -16.58
C GLY A 91 -10.75 6.15 -15.43
N ARG A 92 -11.38 5.77 -14.31
CA ARG A 92 -10.70 5.32 -13.09
C ARG A 92 -10.70 3.80 -12.95
N VAL A 93 -9.62 3.26 -12.39
CA VAL A 93 -9.54 1.87 -11.91
C VAL A 93 -9.25 1.89 -10.41
N SER A 94 -9.98 1.09 -9.63
CA SER A 94 -9.74 0.98 -8.18
C SER A 94 -9.06 -0.35 -7.86
N LEU A 95 -7.86 -0.30 -7.32
CA LEU A 95 -7.09 -1.48 -6.90
C LEU A 95 -7.40 -1.81 -5.44
N LEU A 96 -7.73 -3.07 -5.15
CA LEU A 96 -8.06 -3.53 -3.82
C LEU A 96 -6.86 -4.16 -3.13
N PHE A 97 -6.54 -3.67 -1.93
CA PHE A 97 -5.47 -4.18 -1.09
C PHE A 97 -5.99 -4.53 0.31
N ARG A 98 -5.30 -5.44 0.99
CA ARG A 98 -5.59 -5.78 2.39
C ARG A 98 -4.69 -5.03 3.35
N TRP A 99 -5.25 -4.53 4.45
CA TRP A 99 -4.42 -3.97 5.52
C TRP A 99 -3.56 -5.01 6.23
N LYS A 100 -4.01 -6.28 6.28
CA LYS A 100 -3.37 -7.35 7.06
C LYS A 100 -1.98 -7.77 6.57
N ASP A 101 -1.71 -7.59 5.28
CA ASP A 101 -0.46 -7.99 4.64
C ASP A 101 -0.07 -7.10 3.45
N LEU A 102 -0.86 -6.08 3.13
CA LEU A 102 -0.69 -5.18 1.99
C LEU A 102 -0.80 -5.89 0.63
N TYR A 103 -1.40 -7.10 0.57
CA TYR A 103 -1.52 -7.85 -0.68
C TYR A 103 -2.58 -7.23 -1.57
N PHE A 104 -2.26 -7.13 -2.86
CA PHE A 104 -3.22 -6.85 -3.92
C PHE A 104 -4.14 -8.05 -4.14
N GLU A 105 -5.44 -7.82 -4.23
CA GLU A 105 -6.48 -8.87 -4.29
C GLU A 105 -7.29 -8.85 -5.58
N GLY A 106 -7.20 -7.76 -6.34
CA GLY A 106 -8.02 -7.54 -7.53
C GLY A 106 -8.28 -6.06 -7.78
N PHE A 107 -9.04 -5.78 -8.82
CA PHE A 107 -9.36 -4.42 -9.22
C PHE A 107 -10.82 -4.27 -9.63
N TYR A 108 -11.32 -3.06 -9.55
CA TYR A 108 -12.64 -2.66 -10.00
C TYR A 108 -12.52 -1.77 -11.24
N SER A 109 -13.32 -2.08 -12.26
CA SER A 109 -13.38 -1.33 -13.51
C SER A 109 -14.80 -1.40 -14.08
N LYS A 110 -15.38 -0.22 -14.40
CA LYS A 110 -16.70 -0.07 -15.04
C LYS A 110 -17.82 -0.95 -14.42
N GLY A 111 -17.94 -1.00 -13.09
CA GLY A 111 -19.01 -1.77 -12.43
C GLY A 111 -18.71 -3.25 -12.19
N ILE A 112 -17.49 -3.72 -12.49
CA ILE A 112 -17.09 -5.12 -12.37
C ILE A 112 -15.84 -5.23 -11.49
N TRP A 113 -15.89 -6.13 -10.52
CA TRP A 113 -14.74 -6.58 -9.76
C TRP A 113 -14.03 -7.73 -10.46
N PHE A 114 -12.72 -7.63 -10.66
CA PHE A 114 -11.85 -8.69 -11.15
C PHE A 114 -10.95 -9.13 -10.01
N ARG A 115 -11.22 -10.31 -9.46
CA ARG A 115 -10.51 -10.85 -8.28
C ARG A 115 -9.50 -11.89 -8.69
N LEU A 116 -8.35 -11.91 -8.04
CA LEU A 116 -7.39 -13.00 -8.17
C LEU A 116 -7.97 -14.29 -7.60
N GLN A 117 -7.46 -15.45 -8.00
CA GLN A 117 -8.05 -16.76 -7.66
C GLN A 117 -7.99 -17.08 -6.16
N ASP A 118 -6.90 -16.67 -5.51
CA ASP A 118 -6.52 -16.94 -4.12
C ASP A 118 -6.91 -15.79 -3.18
N PHE A 119 -7.91 -15.00 -3.58
CA PHE A 119 -8.42 -13.87 -2.83
C PHE A 119 -8.90 -14.27 -1.43
N GLN A 120 -8.73 -13.39 -0.44
CA GLN A 120 -9.27 -13.59 0.92
C GLN A 120 -9.98 -12.34 1.47
N ALA A 121 -9.90 -11.20 0.79
CA ALA A 121 -10.56 -9.98 1.23
C ALA A 121 -12.08 -10.06 1.03
N GLU A 122 -12.86 -9.38 1.87
CA GLU A 122 -14.22 -9.01 1.51
C GLU A 122 -14.19 -7.86 0.51
N LEU A 123 -15.18 -7.81 -0.39
CA LEU A 123 -15.33 -6.66 -1.28
C LEU A 123 -15.86 -5.45 -0.49
N PRO A 124 -15.47 -4.23 -0.86
CA PRO A 124 -16.07 -3.02 -0.30
C PRO A 124 -17.60 -3.01 -0.51
N PRO A 125 -18.36 -2.29 0.34
CA PRO A 125 -19.81 -2.19 0.20
C PRO A 125 -20.21 -1.59 -1.15
N GLN A 126 -21.37 -2.01 -1.68
CA GLN A 126 -21.88 -1.51 -2.95
C GLN A 126 -22.20 -0.01 -2.93
N SER A 127 -22.39 0.55 -1.74
CA SER A 127 -22.54 1.99 -1.52
C SER A 127 -21.24 2.77 -1.77
N GLN A 128 -20.07 2.14 -1.65
CA GLN A 128 -18.76 2.74 -1.95
C GLN A 128 -18.39 2.56 -3.43
N LEU A 129 -18.49 1.32 -3.94
CA LEU A 129 -18.27 1.02 -5.35
C LEU A 129 -19.44 0.19 -5.89
N PRO A 130 -20.34 0.78 -6.70
CA PRO A 130 -21.51 0.06 -7.22
C PRO A 130 -21.13 -1.08 -8.17
N TYR A 131 -21.67 -2.28 -7.95
CA TYR A 131 -21.55 -3.43 -8.87
C TYR A 131 -22.77 -4.34 -8.77
N ALA A 132 -23.02 -5.12 -9.82
CA ALA A 132 -24.13 -6.08 -9.84
C ALA A 132 -23.76 -7.39 -9.11
N ALA A 133 -24.02 -7.47 -7.80
CA ALA A 133 -23.72 -8.69 -7.01
C ALA A 133 -24.60 -9.89 -7.38
N LYS A 134 -25.80 -9.68 -7.94
CA LYS A 134 -26.75 -10.77 -8.26
C LYS A 134 -26.46 -11.37 -9.64
N GLY A 135 -26.46 -12.70 -9.71
CA GLY A 135 -26.33 -13.44 -10.97
C GLY A 135 -24.92 -13.47 -11.57
N GLY A 136 -23.87 -13.22 -10.78
CA GLY A 136 -22.47 -13.33 -11.22
C GLY A 136 -21.99 -12.24 -12.18
N LYS A 137 -22.80 -11.19 -12.43
CA LYS A 137 -22.52 -10.19 -13.47
C LYS A 137 -21.56 -9.06 -13.06
N GLY A 138 -21.27 -8.90 -11.76
CA GLY A 138 -20.42 -7.81 -11.24
C GLY A 138 -19.13 -8.27 -10.57
N VAL A 139 -18.85 -9.57 -10.56
CA VAL A 139 -17.62 -10.13 -9.98
C VAL A 139 -17.10 -11.26 -10.87
N VAL A 140 -15.89 -11.11 -11.38
CA VAL A 140 -15.15 -12.08 -12.19
C VAL A 140 -13.98 -12.59 -11.37
N ILE A 141 -13.89 -13.92 -11.19
CA ILE A 141 -12.72 -14.56 -10.58
C ILE A 141 -11.75 -14.93 -11.70
N LEU A 142 -10.56 -14.33 -11.67
CA LEU A 142 -9.48 -14.59 -12.59
C LEU A 142 -8.81 -15.93 -12.23
N SER A 143 -8.49 -16.76 -13.23
CA SER A 143 -7.63 -17.94 -13.06
C SER A 143 -6.15 -17.53 -12.96
N ILE A 144 -5.86 -16.57 -12.09
CA ILE A 144 -4.54 -15.98 -11.83
C ILE A 144 -4.40 -15.84 -10.33
N GLU A 145 -3.37 -16.46 -9.76
CA GLU A 145 -3.02 -16.32 -8.34
C GLU A 145 -2.20 -15.06 -8.08
N SER A 146 -2.21 -14.59 -6.84
CA SER A 146 -1.51 -13.38 -6.38
C SER A 146 0.02 -13.53 -6.25
N ASN A 147 0.54 -14.75 -6.36
CA ASN A 147 1.99 -14.98 -6.32
C ASN A 147 2.70 -14.41 -7.57
N TYR A 148 4.01 -14.19 -7.43
CA TYR A 148 4.84 -13.60 -8.46
C TYR A 148 4.78 -14.34 -9.81
N ALA A 149 4.71 -15.68 -9.81
CA ALA A 149 4.57 -16.46 -11.03
C ALA A 149 3.21 -16.23 -11.73
N GLY A 150 2.15 -16.00 -10.95
CA GLY A 150 0.80 -15.71 -11.42
C GLY A 150 0.68 -14.32 -12.07
N ILE A 151 1.14 -13.27 -11.38
CA ILE A 151 0.87 -11.86 -11.76
C ILE A 151 1.78 -11.28 -12.84
N GLY A 152 2.96 -11.86 -13.09
CA GLY A 152 3.88 -11.30 -14.08
C GLY A 152 5.26 -11.94 -14.20
N GLY A 153 5.65 -12.86 -13.32
CA GLY A 153 6.95 -13.53 -13.31
C GLY A 153 8.09 -12.64 -12.79
N ASN A 154 9.34 -13.09 -12.95
CA ASN A 154 10.52 -12.49 -12.30
C ASN A 154 11.14 -11.29 -13.04
N THR A 155 10.74 -11.06 -14.29
CA THR A 155 11.24 -9.93 -15.10
C THR A 155 10.17 -8.86 -15.18
N ILE A 156 10.25 -7.89 -14.26
CA ILE A 156 9.29 -6.79 -14.14
C ILE A 156 10.01 -5.49 -14.47
N TYR A 157 9.32 -4.61 -15.18
CA TYR A 157 9.78 -3.27 -15.50
C TYR A 157 8.87 -2.26 -14.81
N MET A 158 9.46 -1.19 -14.27
CA MET A 158 8.74 -0.17 -13.51
C MET A 158 9.14 1.23 -13.95
N GLY A 159 8.15 2.09 -14.13
CA GLY A 159 8.26 3.45 -14.63
C GLY A 159 6.86 3.98 -14.95
N SER A 160 6.79 5.20 -15.47
CA SER A 160 5.51 5.84 -15.78
C SER A 160 4.69 5.05 -16.81
N ASP A 161 5.35 4.47 -17.81
CA ASP A 161 4.69 3.65 -18.84
C ASP A 161 4.07 2.38 -18.25
N ALA A 162 4.68 1.77 -17.24
CA ALA A 162 4.13 0.60 -16.57
C ALA A 162 2.79 0.91 -15.89
N PHE A 163 2.68 2.05 -15.21
CA PHE A 163 1.41 2.50 -14.60
C PHE A 163 0.35 2.84 -15.63
N ASP A 164 0.72 3.54 -16.72
CA ASP A 164 -0.19 3.87 -17.81
C ASP A 164 -0.73 2.61 -18.51
N LYS A 165 0.16 1.65 -18.86
CA LYS A 165 -0.24 0.35 -19.42
C LYS A 165 -1.14 -0.42 -18.48
N CYS A 166 -0.87 -0.37 -17.17
CA CYS A 166 -1.71 -1.01 -16.16
C CYS A 166 -3.13 -0.43 -16.17
N LEU A 167 -3.27 0.89 -16.11
CA LEU A 167 -4.56 1.58 -16.17
C LEU A 167 -5.31 1.23 -17.45
N LYS A 168 -4.68 1.38 -18.62
CA LYS A 168 -5.30 1.10 -19.92
C LYS A 168 -5.76 -0.35 -20.05
N ALA A 169 -4.95 -1.31 -19.59
CA ALA A 169 -5.32 -2.72 -19.63
C ALA A 169 -6.52 -3.04 -18.72
N MET A 170 -6.54 -2.50 -17.49
CA MET A 170 -7.63 -2.72 -16.54
C MET A 170 -8.93 -1.98 -16.93
N LEU A 171 -8.85 -0.83 -17.59
CA LEU A 171 -10.01 -0.15 -18.18
C LEU A 171 -10.63 -0.93 -19.35
N ARG A 172 -9.82 -1.71 -20.06
CA ARG A 172 -10.27 -2.56 -21.18
C ARG A 172 -10.79 -3.93 -20.72
N ALA A 173 -10.49 -4.34 -19.49
CA ALA A 173 -10.85 -5.67 -18.97
C ALA A 173 -12.36 -6.00 -19.01
N PRO A 174 -13.29 -5.06 -18.69
CA PRO A 174 -14.73 -5.30 -18.83
C PRO A 174 -15.19 -5.71 -20.23
N ASP A 175 -14.43 -5.33 -21.26
CA ASP A 175 -14.75 -5.56 -22.67
C ASP A 175 -14.12 -6.86 -23.20
N LEU A 176 -13.52 -7.69 -22.33
CA LEU A 176 -12.75 -8.88 -22.68
C LEU A 176 -13.23 -10.12 -21.92
N GLU A 177 -13.16 -11.27 -22.59
CA GLU A 177 -13.52 -12.57 -22.00
C GLU A 177 -12.42 -13.62 -22.22
N GLY A 178 -12.41 -14.64 -21.36
CA GLY A 178 -11.58 -15.84 -21.47
C GLY A 178 -10.09 -15.56 -21.72
N HIS A 179 -9.53 -16.18 -22.76
CA HIS A 179 -8.11 -16.09 -23.09
C HIS A 179 -7.64 -14.65 -23.40
N ARG A 180 -8.52 -13.80 -23.96
CA ARG A 180 -8.16 -12.41 -24.28
C ARG A 180 -7.97 -11.58 -23.00
N LEU A 181 -8.87 -11.74 -22.03
CA LEU A 181 -8.76 -11.12 -20.72
C LEU A 181 -7.47 -11.57 -20.02
N TYR A 182 -7.23 -12.88 -19.98
CA TYR A 182 -6.02 -13.45 -19.38
C TYR A 182 -4.75 -12.91 -20.03
N SER A 183 -4.69 -12.85 -21.37
CA SER A 183 -3.51 -12.35 -22.09
C SER A 183 -3.26 -10.87 -21.81
N VAL A 184 -4.29 -10.02 -21.82
CA VAL A 184 -4.15 -8.59 -21.53
C VAL A 184 -3.66 -8.34 -20.10
N LEU A 185 -4.13 -9.12 -19.14
CA LEU A 185 -3.77 -8.93 -17.72
C LEU A 185 -2.42 -9.57 -17.37
N LYS A 186 -2.16 -10.80 -17.84
CA LYS A 186 -0.97 -11.56 -17.44
C LYS A 186 0.20 -11.41 -18.40
N SER A 187 0.00 -11.55 -19.71
CA SER A 187 1.10 -11.52 -20.68
C SER A 187 1.78 -10.15 -20.71
N ASN A 188 1.01 -9.08 -20.49
CA ASN A 188 1.52 -7.72 -20.38
C ASN A 188 2.04 -7.37 -18.97
N ARG A 189 1.98 -8.33 -18.02
CA ARG A 189 2.49 -8.21 -16.65
C ARG A 189 1.89 -7.03 -15.86
N VAL A 190 0.70 -6.56 -16.25
CA VAL A 190 0.08 -5.38 -15.64
C VAL A 190 -0.35 -5.64 -14.19
N LEU A 191 -0.69 -6.89 -13.85
CA LEU A 191 -1.01 -7.28 -12.47
C LEU A 191 0.21 -7.23 -11.53
N ALA A 192 1.43 -7.17 -12.06
CA ALA A 192 2.62 -6.95 -11.24
C ALA A 192 2.77 -5.48 -10.79
N VAL A 193 2.13 -4.52 -11.47
CA VAL A 193 2.27 -3.09 -11.16
C VAL A 193 1.65 -2.73 -9.79
N PRO A 194 0.43 -3.17 -9.42
CA PRO A 194 -0.07 -2.98 -8.06
C PRO A 194 0.84 -3.58 -6.99
N VAL A 195 1.43 -4.74 -7.25
CA VAL A 195 2.26 -5.45 -6.27
C VAL A 195 3.62 -4.79 -6.12
N VAL A 196 4.35 -4.62 -7.22
CA VAL A 196 5.73 -4.10 -7.22
C VAL A 196 5.75 -2.58 -7.24
N GLY A 197 4.72 -1.93 -7.74
CA GLY A 197 4.61 -0.48 -7.73
C GLY A 197 4.07 0.08 -6.42
N ILE A 198 3.26 -0.68 -5.66
CA ILE A 198 2.60 -0.15 -4.46
C ILE A 198 2.89 -1.01 -3.22
N SER A 199 2.57 -2.31 -3.24
CA SER A 199 2.75 -3.17 -2.05
C SER A 199 4.21 -3.27 -1.60
N GLU A 200 5.14 -3.55 -2.52
CA GLU A 200 6.56 -3.72 -2.16
C GLU A 200 7.24 -2.43 -1.71
N PRO A 201 7.00 -1.26 -2.33
CA PRO A 201 7.48 0.03 -1.85
C PRO A 201 7.05 0.37 -0.42
N LEU A 202 5.82 0.01 -0.03
CA LEU A 202 5.34 0.16 1.36
C LEU A 202 6.11 -0.74 2.35
N ARG A 203 6.57 -1.92 1.87
CA ARG A 203 7.32 -2.90 2.68
C ARG A 203 8.81 -2.59 2.73
N PHE A 204 9.37 -1.95 1.70
CA PHE A 204 10.80 -1.74 1.52
C PHE A 204 11.13 -0.30 1.07
N PRO A 205 11.50 0.62 1.99
CA PRO A 205 11.72 2.03 1.69
C PRO A 205 12.80 2.29 0.64
N GLN A 206 13.89 1.51 0.65
CA GLN A 206 14.94 1.62 -0.38
C GLN A 206 14.40 1.29 -1.79
N PHE A 207 13.43 0.39 -1.88
CA PHE A 207 12.78 0.08 -3.14
C PHE A 207 11.79 1.18 -3.55
N GLN A 208 11.08 1.78 -2.60
CA GLN A 208 10.26 2.97 -2.84
C GLN A 208 11.06 4.12 -3.45
N GLU A 209 12.25 4.41 -2.91
CA GLU A 209 13.16 5.43 -3.47
C GLU A 209 13.58 5.08 -4.90
N TRP A 210 13.87 3.79 -5.15
CA TRP A 210 14.18 3.33 -6.50
C TRP A 210 13.00 3.54 -7.45
N VAL A 211 11.77 3.17 -7.07
CA VAL A 211 10.57 3.40 -7.90
C VAL A 211 10.39 4.90 -8.17
N LEU A 212 10.47 5.76 -7.16
CA LEU A 212 10.40 7.22 -7.34
C LEU A 212 11.42 7.75 -8.35
N SER A 213 12.64 7.20 -8.35
CA SER A 213 13.69 7.54 -9.31
C SER A 213 13.42 7.06 -10.75
N THR A 214 12.50 6.10 -10.94
CA THR A 214 12.06 5.66 -12.28
C THR A 214 10.88 6.45 -12.80
N LEU A 215 10.12 7.11 -11.91
CA LEU A 215 8.98 7.97 -12.27
C LEU A 215 9.42 9.40 -12.61
N SER A 216 10.50 9.88 -11.99
CA SER A 216 11.01 11.22 -12.22
C SER A 216 11.69 11.31 -13.60
N PRO A 217 11.46 12.39 -14.38
CA PRO A 217 12.22 12.61 -15.60
C PRO A 217 13.72 12.65 -15.26
N PRO A 218 14.60 12.17 -16.17
CA PRO A 218 16.03 12.39 -16.00
C PRO A 218 16.28 13.90 -15.85
N PRO A 219 17.24 14.33 -15.02
CA PRO A 219 17.61 15.74 -14.97
C PRO A 219 17.94 16.17 -16.40
N THR A 220 17.15 17.11 -16.92
CA THR A 220 17.48 17.81 -18.15
C THR A 220 18.71 18.64 -17.82
N ASP A 221 19.84 18.29 -18.42
CA ASP A 221 21.02 19.17 -18.43
C ASP A 221 20.54 20.54 -18.97
N ALA A 222 20.48 21.51 -18.07
CA ALA A 222 20.17 22.88 -18.43
C ALA A 222 21.36 23.46 -19.23
N ASP A 223 21.01 24.17 -20.31
CA ASP A 223 21.81 25.17 -21.00
C ASP A 223 23.05 24.70 -21.77
N HIS A 224 22.83 24.17 -22.98
CA HIS A 224 23.64 24.57 -24.11
C HIS A 224 22.77 25.20 -25.20
N SER A 225 22.79 26.53 -25.21
CA SER A 225 22.32 27.40 -26.27
C SER A 225 23.09 27.18 -27.58
N SER A 226 22.37 26.90 -28.68
CA SER A 226 22.72 27.31 -30.05
C SER A 226 21.48 27.07 -30.94
N SER A 227 20.76 28.12 -31.34
CA SER A 227 20.76 28.67 -32.73
C SER A 227 20.87 27.60 -33.82
N SER A 228 20.09 27.55 -34.89
CA SER A 228 19.09 28.42 -35.50
C SER A 228 18.47 27.64 -36.67
N ASP A 229 17.42 28.21 -37.24
CA ASP A 229 16.91 28.01 -38.61
C ASP A 229 15.79 26.99 -38.86
N ASP A 230 14.68 27.57 -39.33
CA ASP A 230 13.56 27.02 -40.10
C ASP A 230 13.55 27.85 -41.43
N PRO A 231 12.91 27.47 -42.56
CA PRO A 231 11.81 26.52 -42.66
C PRO A 231 11.68 25.66 -43.94
N SER A 232 10.57 24.89 -43.98
CA SER A 232 9.65 24.66 -45.13
C SER A 232 9.65 23.27 -45.82
N PRO A 233 8.57 22.87 -46.53
CA PRO A 233 7.64 21.86 -46.01
C PRO A 233 7.35 20.70 -47.00
N GLY A 234 6.71 19.65 -46.47
CA GLY A 234 5.94 18.68 -47.27
C GLY A 234 6.44 17.24 -47.20
N THR A 235 5.62 16.34 -46.67
CA THR A 235 5.02 15.21 -47.40
C THR A 235 4.29 14.27 -46.43
N ASP A 236 3.19 13.71 -46.92
CA ASP A 236 2.24 12.87 -46.21
C ASP A 236 2.87 11.64 -45.54
N ALA A 237 2.56 11.44 -44.27
CA ALA A 237 2.79 10.17 -43.59
C ALA A 237 1.72 9.91 -42.53
N ALA A 238 1.27 8.67 -42.52
CA ALA A 238 0.21 8.07 -41.70
C ALA A 238 0.16 8.56 -40.25
N GLU A 239 -1.07 8.70 -39.75
CA GLU A 239 -1.43 8.97 -38.35
C GLU A 239 -0.66 8.07 -37.37
N SER A 240 0.50 8.54 -36.94
CA SER A 240 1.16 8.05 -35.74
C SER A 240 0.56 8.81 -34.57
N TYR A 241 -0.18 8.09 -33.72
CA TYR A 241 -0.61 8.58 -32.42
C TYR A 241 0.64 8.83 -31.55
N SER A 242 1.20 10.03 -31.64
CA SER A 242 2.13 10.55 -30.65
C SER A 242 1.33 10.95 -29.40
N ALA A 243 1.00 9.96 -28.57
CA ALA A 243 0.66 10.20 -27.18
C ALA A 243 1.87 10.89 -26.52
N GLY A 244 1.59 11.91 -25.70
CA GLY A 244 2.57 12.82 -25.11
C GLY A 244 3.81 12.13 -24.54
N MET A 245 4.95 12.77 -24.75
CA MET A 245 6.28 12.34 -24.32
C MET A 245 6.33 12.07 -22.80
N GLY A 246 6.37 10.79 -22.42
CA GLY A 246 7.01 10.32 -21.20
C GLY A 246 8.40 9.83 -21.54
N THR A 247 9.45 10.60 -21.25
CA THR A 247 10.85 10.25 -21.58
C THR A 247 11.49 9.25 -20.59
N GLY A 248 10.70 8.60 -19.72
CA GLY A 248 11.18 7.60 -18.79
C GLY A 248 10.90 6.18 -19.27
N ARG A 249 11.82 5.57 -20.04
CA ARG A 249 11.74 4.13 -20.33
C ARG A 249 11.65 3.36 -19.00
N ASP A 250 10.63 2.51 -18.85
CA ASP A 250 10.50 1.62 -17.70
C ASP A 250 11.83 0.90 -17.42
N LYS A 251 12.26 0.85 -16.15
CA LYS A 251 13.52 0.20 -15.76
C LYS A 251 13.25 -1.20 -15.23
N LYS A 252 14.09 -2.17 -15.60
CA LYS A 252 14.02 -3.54 -15.03
C LYS A 252 14.24 -3.45 -13.51
N VAL A 253 13.37 -4.09 -12.74
CA VAL A 253 13.50 -4.22 -11.29
C VAL A 253 14.80 -4.97 -10.97
N PRO A 254 15.70 -4.40 -10.15
CA PRO A 254 16.93 -5.07 -9.76
C PRO A 254 16.68 -6.37 -8.99
N GLU A 255 17.43 -7.42 -9.31
CA GLU A 255 17.24 -8.77 -8.75
C GLU A 255 17.40 -8.82 -7.23
N LYS A 256 18.24 -7.94 -6.66
CA LYS A 256 18.40 -7.79 -5.22
C LYS A 256 17.07 -7.50 -4.50
N PHE A 257 16.18 -6.71 -5.11
CA PHE A 257 14.90 -6.37 -4.50
C PHE A 257 13.93 -7.55 -4.59
N SER A 258 13.88 -8.22 -5.75
CA SER A 258 13.07 -9.41 -5.95
C SER A 258 13.35 -10.50 -4.92
N PHE A 259 14.62 -10.67 -4.52
CA PHE A 259 15.00 -11.57 -3.44
C PHE A 259 14.30 -11.19 -2.12
N TYR A 260 14.41 -9.93 -1.68
CA TYR A 260 13.83 -9.47 -0.43
C TYR A 260 12.29 -9.53 -0.40
N PHE A 261 11.62 -9.33 -1.53
CA PHE A 261 10.15 -9.42 -1.59
C PHE A 261 9.64 -10.78 -1.12
N THR A 262 10.34 -11.86 -1.48
CA THR A 262 9.98 -13.22 -1.06
C THR A 262 10.26 -13.51 0.42
N LYS A 263 10.99 -12.61 1.10
CA LYS A 263 11.49 -12.77 2.46
C LYS A 263 10.89 -11.77 3.44
N TRP A 264 9.94 -10.93 3.00
CA TRP A 264 9.31 -9.91 3.84
C TRP A 264 8.71 -10.48 5.14
N GLY A 265 8.05 -11.65 5.07
CA GLY A 265 7.50 -12.33 6.24
C GLY A 265 8.59 -12.75 7.23
N THR A 266 9.62 -13.45 6.74
CA THR A 266 10.75 -13.92 7.56
C THR A 266 11.52 -12.77 8.22
N LEU A 267 11.79 -11.70 7.46
CA LEU A 267 12.46 -10.51 7.97
C LEU A 267 11.60 -9.77 9.01
N SER A 268 10.28 -9.68 8.77
CA SER A 268 9.34 -9.11 9.74
C SER A 268 9.35 -9.91 11.04
N GLU A 269 9.23 -11.23 10.96
CA GLU A 269 9.26 -12.13 12.12
C GLU A 269 10.56 -12.00 12.92
N GLY A 270 11.72 -11.99 12.24
CA GLY A 270 13.00 -11.77 12.89
C GLY A 270 13.04 -10.45 13.67
N LEU A 271 12.62 -9.34 13.04
CA LEU A 271 12.62 -8.04 13.71
C LEU A 271 11.63 -7.98 14.88
N LEU A 272 10.49 -8.65 14.77
CA LEU A 272 9.48 -8.75 15.83
C LEU A 272 9.99 -9.57 17.04
N ASN A 273 10.79 -10.61 16.77
CA ASN A 273 11.42 -11.47 17.78
C ASN A 273 12.79 -10.95 18.25
N ASN A 274 13.26 -9.82 17.74
CA ASN A 274 14.60 -9.28 18.00
C ASN A 274 15.71 -10.32 17.71
N SER A 275 15.58 -11.04 16.58
CA SER A 275 16.51 -12.05 16.11
C SER A 275 16.76 -11.91 14.61
N VAL A 276 17.96 -12.26 14.16
CA VAL A 276 18.29 -12.32 12.73
C VAL A 276 18.06 -13.74 12.24
N PRO A 277 17.24 -13.97 11.19
CA PRO A 277 17.06 -15.30 10.63
C PRO A 277 18.40 -15.85 10.11
N GLU A 278 18.62 -17.16 10.21
CA GLU A 278 19.89 -17.82 9.85
C GLU A 278 20.34 -17.53 8.41
N GLU A 279 19.37 -17.47 7.48
CA GLU A 279 19.60 -17.11 6.08
C GLU A 279 20.12 -15.68 5.86
N PHE A 280 20.05 -14.83 6.89
CA PHE A 280 20.60 -13.47 6.94
C PHE A 280 21.67 -13.31 8.02
N SER A 281 22.33 -14.40 8.45
CA SER A 281 23.31 -14.40 9.56
C SER A 281 24.46 -13.39 9.44
N THR A 282 24.75 -12.88 8.25
CA THR A 282 25.75 -11.83 8.01
C THR A 282 25.22 -10.41 8.21
N MET A 283 23.91 -10.25 8.42
CA MET A 283 23.22 -8.97 8.61
C MET A 283 22.98 -8.72 10.10
N SER A 284 23.13 -7.47 10.52
CA SER A 284 22.75 -7.00 11.86
C SER A 284 21.24 -6.72 11.96
N ILE A 285 20.72 -6.63 13.19
CA ILE A 285 19.32 -6.24 13.43
C ILE A 285 19.04 -4.83 12.88
N ASP A 286 20.00 -3.92 12.99
CA ASP A 286 19.84 -2.54 12.50
C ASP A 286 19.80 -2.47 10.98
N GLU A 287 20.63 -3.26 10.28
CA GLU A 287 20.56 -3.39 8.82
C GLU A 287 19.23 -3.99 8.38
N MET A 288 18.74 -5.03 9.07
CA MET A 288 17.41 -5.60 8.80
C MET A 288 16.29 -4.58 9.02
N ALA A 289 16.38 -3.78 10.09
CA ALA A 289 15.43 -2.69 10.35
C ALA A 289 15.50 -1.59 9.28
N ALA A 290 16.68 -1.29 8.74
CA ALA A 290 16.84 -0.31 7.67
C ALA A 290 16.20 -0.77 6.34
N LEU A 291 16.19 -2.08 6.07
CA LEU A 291 15.54 -2.65 4.89
C LEU A 291 14.02 -2.55 4.92
N LEU A 292 13.41 -2.71 6.10
CA LEU A 292 11.95 -2.83 6.24
C LEU A 292 11.25 -1.48 6.47
N GLY A 293 10.07 -1.34 5.89
CA GLY A 293 9.17 -0.18 6.03
C GLY A 293 8.03 -0.48 6.97
N ILE A 294 7.06 -1.28 6.49
CA ILE A 294 5.95 -1.82 7.28
C ILE A 294 6.20 -3.31 7.51
N LEU A 295 6.10 -3.74 8.77
CA LEU A 295 6.28 -5.14 9.17
C LEU A 295 4.97 -5.92 9.00
N ARG A 296 5.09 -7.19 8.62
CA ARG A 296 3.94 -8.11 8.67
C ARG A 296 3.64 -8.46 10.13
N TRP A 297 2.44 -8.13 10.60
CA TRP A 297 1.94 -8.63 11.87
C TRP A 297 1.64 -10.12 11.77
N MET A 298 2.10 -10.90 12.76
CA MET A 298 1.87 -12.34 12.85
C MET A 298 0.88 -12.64 13.98
N GLU A 299 -0.08 -13.51 13.71
CA GLU A 299 -1.10 -13.91 14.67
C GLU A 299 -0.45 -14.60 15.87
N GLY A 300 -0.91 -14.29 17.09
CA GLY A 300 -0.33 -14.82 18.33
C GLY A 300 0.88 -14.07 18.88
N MET A 301 1.42 -13.06 18.16
CA MET A 301 2.46 -12.21 18.74
C MET A 301 1.88 -11.21 19.73
N SER A 302 2.54 -11.11 20.88
CA SER A 302 2.27 -10.08 21.87
C SER A 302 3.18 -8.89 21.60
N LEU A 303 2.63 -7.67 21.74
CA LEU A 303 3.48 -6.48 21.72
C LEU A 303 4.57 -6.65 22.77
N PRO A 304 5.84 -6.34 22.46
CA PRO A 304 6.92 -6.47 23.42
C PRO A 304 6.52 -5.78 24.72
N ALA A 305 6.54 -6.52 25.83
CA ALA A 305 6.30 -5.94 27.14
C ALA A 305 7.23 -4.72 27.29
N PRO A 306 6.76 -3.60 27.87
CA PRO A 306 7.63 -2.49 28.17
C PRO A 306 8.82 -3.05 28.96
N ARG A 307 10.05 -2.85 28.46
CA ARG A 307 11.26 -3.30 29.15
C ARG A 307 11.19 -2.76 30.57
N SER A 308 11.03 -3.66 31.52
CA SER A 308 11.14 -3.33 32.93
C SER A 308 12.62 -3.19 33.26
N GLY A 309 13.06 -1.95 33.45
CA GLY A 309 14.31 -1.63 34.16
C GLY A 309 15.44 -1.09 33.29
N THR A 310 15.81 0.16 33.51
CA THR A 310 17.01 0.49 34.28
C THR A 310 16.75 1.77 35.07
N HIS A 311 17.17 1.77 36.33
CA HIS A 311 17.27 2.91 37.22
C HIS A 311 18.02 4.06 36.53
N ASP A 312 17.34 5.18 36.25
CA ASP A 312 18.00 6.49 36.32
C ASP A 312 17.92 6.93 37.78
N SER A 313 18.87 6.44 38.58
CA SER A 313 19.13 7.00 39.90
C SER A 313 20.63 7.21 40.07
N GLU A 314 21.09 8.33 39.56
CA GLU A 314 22.08 9.19 40.21
C GLU A 314 21.50 10.61 40.15
N ALA A 315 21.54 11.47 41.16
CA ALA A 315 21.71 11.33 42.59
C ALA A 315 21.13 12.63 43.15
N SER A 316 20.41 12.53 44.26
CA SER A 316 19.78 13.63 44.98
C SER A 316 20.80 14.52 45.68
N SER A 317 20.66 15.85 45.61
CA SER A 317 21.05 16.84 46.62
C SER A 317 20.91 18.24 46.00
N SER A 318 20.09 19.17 46.47
CA SER A 318 20.04 19.66 47.84
C SER A 318 18.72 20.41 48.08
N ARG A 319 18.09 20.09 49.21
CA ARG A 319 16.96 20.82 49.79
C ARG A 319 17.52 21.63 50.96
N PRO A 320 17.35 22.95 51.05
CA PRO A 320 17.65 23.65 52.28
C PRO A 320 16.46 23.52 53.25
N SER A 321 16.76 22.95 54.40
CA SER A 321 15.94 22.96 55.60
C SER A 321 15.79 24.35 56.20
N ARG A 322 14.54 24.73 56.43
CA ARG A 322 13.97 25.64 57.46
C ARG A 322 14.94 26.18 58.53
N ALA A 323 14.99 27.52 58.64
CA ALA A 323 15.33 28.24 59.87
C ALA A 323 14.24 29.29 60.19
N THR A 324 13.93 29.39 61.47
CA THR A 324 12.86 30.11 62.17
C THR A 324 13.01 31.64 62.30
N LYS A 325 11.83 32.31 62.41
CA LYS A 325 11.46 33.55 63.16
C LYS A 325 10.56 34.41 62.24
N GLY A 326 9.42 34.99 62.61
CA GLY A 326 8.66 35.14 63.84
C GLY A 326 7.53 36.14 63.56
N LYS A 327 6.40 36.01 64.26
CA LYS A 327 5.32 37.01 64.53
C LYS A 327 4.92 38.01 63.43
N HIS A 328 3.65 37.95 63.00
CA HIS A 328 2.63 38.86 63.54
C HIS A 328 1.19 38.45 63.18
N ASN A 329 0.33 38.45 64.20
CA ASN A 329 -1.12 38.49 64.14
C ASN A 329 -1.61 39.65 63.26
N THR A 330 -2.76 39.47 62.59
CA THR A 330 -4.02 40.17 62.94
C THR A 330 -5.17 39.58 62.13
N SER A 331 -6.11 38.92 62.82
CA SER A 331 -7.53 38.93 62.44
C SER A 331 -8.20 40.09 63.16
N LYS A 332 -8.92 40.91 62.40
CA LYS A 332 -10.26 41.41 62.74
C LYS A 332 -11.01 41.56 61.43
#